data_AF-A0A744BZ80-F1
#
_entry.id   AF-A0A744BZ80-F1
#
_cell.length_a   1.000
_cell.length_b   1.000
_cell.length_c   1.000
_cell.angle_alpha   90.00
_cell.angle_beta   90.00
_cell.angle_gamma   90.00
#
_symmetry.space_group_name_H-M   'P 1'
#
loop_
_entity.id
_entity.type
_entity.pdbx_description
1 polymer ?
#
loop_
_entity_poly.entity_id
_entity_poly.type
_entity_poly.pdbx_seq_one_letter_code
_entity_poly.pdbx_strand_id
1 'polypeptide(L)'
;MKVCFGVIDQPYDYGDEPGKTTFEVAQDLEERYEIFSHFWDMHKEEIIREAGEMLAYQLVNHLKHKAPLPSVQVMGKTRGIFHQFLEVEEMAGLTINGNPVPTNAALMGVNSRLKDKYTGERRPSFIDGGLFKTSFIAWIGNDAEP
;
A
#
# COMPACT_ATOMS: atom_id res chain seq x y z
N MET A 1 -12.94 13.39 9.79
CA MET A 1 -12.55 12.01 9.41
C MET A 1 -11.60 12.13 8.25
N LYS A 2 -10.55 11.31 8.23
CA LYS A 2 -9.53 11.32 7.18
C LYS A 2 -9.33 9.92 6.60
N VAL A 3 -8.97 9.85 5.33
CA VAL A 3 -8.49 8.61 4.72
C VAL A 3 -7.03 8.45 5.10
N CYS A 4 -6.66 7.27 5.56
CA CYS A 4 -5.31 6.94 5.98
C CYS A 4 -4.80 5.72 5.20
N PHE A 5 -3.51 5.75 4.86
CA PHE A 5 -2.77 4.62 4.33
C PHE A 5 -1.63 4.25 5.27
N GLY A 6 -1.24 3.00 5.22
CA GLY A 6 -0.10 2.51 5.98
C GLY A 6 0.12 1.03 5.76
N VAL A 7 0.95 0.46 6.61
CA VAL A 7 1.28 -0.96 6.61
C VAL A 7 1.16 -1.51 8.02
N ILE A 8 0.79 -2.78 8.12
CA ILE A 8 0.97 -3.55 9.36
C ILE A 8 2.48 -3.77 9.52
N ASP A 9 3.04 -3.28 10.62
CA ASP A 9 4.47 -3.35 10.88
C ASP A 9 4.91 -4.79 11.19
N GLN A 10 5.73 -5.35 10.29
CA GLN A 10 6.15 -6.75 10.30
C GLN A 10 7.62 -6.81 9.87
N PRO A 11 8.48 -7.53 10.62
CA PRO A 11 9.88 -7.70 10.25
C PRO A 11 10.01 -8.64 9.06
N TYR A 12 10.95 -8.35 8.16
CA TYR A 12 11.39 -9.26 7.12
C TYR A 12 12.31 -10.33 7.74
N ASP A 13 11.97 -11.60 7.56
CA ASP A 13 12.80 -12.77 7.93
C ASP A 13 13.76 -13.19 6.80
N TYR A 14 13.78 -12.45 5.70
CA TYR A 14 14.56 -12.68 4.50
C TYR A 14 15.12 -11.36 3.93
N GLY A 15 15.92 -11.44 2.86
CA GLY A 15 16.50 -10.25 2.20
C GLY A 15 17.93 -9.95 2.60
N ASP A 16 18.44 -8.79 2.18
CA ASP A 16 19.81 -8.33 2.47
C ASP A 16 19.91 -7.58 3.81
N GLU A 17 18.77 -7.14 4.34
CA GLU A 17 18.63 -6.47 5.64
C GLU A 17 17.62 -7.24 6.52
N PRO A 18 17.97 -8.44 7.03
CA PRO A 18 17.10 -9.18 7.93
C PRO A 18 16.73 -8.34 9.16
N GLY A 19 15.45 -8.33 9.52
CA GLY A 19 14.93 -7.53 10.63
C GLY A 19 14.45 -6.13 10.25
N LYS A 20 14.74 -5.65 9.02
CA LYS A 20 14.07 -4.46 8.48
C LYS A 20 12.57 -4.67 8.51
N THR A 21 11.78 -3.65 8.81
CA THR A 21 10.32 -3.80 8.91
C THR A 21 9.59 -3.27 7.68
N THR A 22 8.34 -3.71 7.49
CA THR A 22 7.44 -3.17 6.47
C THR A 22 7.21 -1.68 6.64
N PHE A 23 7.21 -1.14 7.87
CA PHE A 23 7.13 0.30 8.11
C PHE A 23 8.37 1.03 7.57
N GLU A 24 9.57 0.55 7.88
CA GLU A 24 10.81 1.15 7.37
C GLU A 24 10.89 1.07 5.84
N VAL A 25 10.44 -0.05 5.24
CA VAL A 25 10.32 -0.18 3.78
C VAL A 25 9.31 0.81 3.22
N ALA A 26 8.16 0.98 3.87
CA ALA A 26 7.14 1.93 3.42
C ALA A 26 7.66 3.37 3.44
N GLN A 27 8.44 3.74 4.46
CA GLN A 27 9.08 5.05 4.53
C GLN A 27 10.11 5.25 3.41
N ASP A 28 11.00 4.27 3.17
CA ASP A 28 11.99 4.35 2.08
C ASP A 28 11.31 4.46 0.70
N LEU A 29 10.25 3.70 0.48
CA LEU A 29 9.50 3.74 -0.77
C LEU A 29 8.74 5.05 -0.96
N GLU A 30 8.20 5.63 0.12
CA GLU A 30 7.56 6.95 0.04
C GLU A 30 8.59 8.05 -0.21
N GLU A 31 9.73 8.05 0.48
CA GLU A 31 10.77 9.07 0.30
C GLU A 31 11.38 9.02 -1.11
N ARG A 32 11.63 7.82 -1.63
CA ARG A 32 12.34 7.65 -2.90
C ARG A 32 11.44 7.61 -4.12
N TYR A 33 10.22 7.12 -3.97
CA TYR A 33 9.30 6.86 -5.08
C TYR A 33 7.91 7.44 -4.88
N GLU A 34 7.62 8.09 -3.75
CA GLU A 34 6.31 8.71 -3.48
C GLU A 34 5.16 7.70 -3.68
N ILE A 35 5.38 6.45 -3.27
CA ILE A 35 4.55 5.29 -3.65
C ILE A 35 3.09 5.45 -3.23
N PHE A 36 2.81 5.99 -2.04
CA PHE A 36 1.45 6.24 -1.57
C PHE A 36 0.88 7.52 -2.15
N SER A 37 1.70 8.54 -2.35
CA SER A 37 1.29 9.79 -2.99
C SER A 37 0.84 9.56 -4.44
N HIS A 38 1.61 8.80 -5.22
CA HIS A 38 1.22 8.40 -6.58
C HIS A 38 0.00 7.48 -6.59
N PHE A 39 -0.06 6.52 -5.66
CA PHE A 39 -1.24 5.67 -5.53
C PHE A 39 -2.51 6.50 -5.27
N TRP A 40 -2.44 7.48 -4.35
CA TRP A 40 -3.52 8.42 -4.10
C TRP A 40 -3.89 9.17 -5.37
N ASP A 41 -2.93 9.80 -6.04
CA ASP A 41 -3.22 10.64 -7.19
C ASP A 41 -3.86 9.89 -8.35
N MET A 42 -3.48 8.63 -8.55
CA MET A 42 -4.00 7.77 -9.62
C MET A 42 -5.39 7.18 -9.30
N HIS A 43 -5.69 6.89 -8.03
CA HIS A 43 -6.89 6.14 -7.61
C HIS A 43 -7.81 6.88 -6.64
N LYS A 44 -7.59 8.18 -6.40
CA LYS A 44 -8.37 8.96 -5.41
C LYS A 44 -9.87 8.92 -5.66
N GLU A 45 -10.33 8.85 -6.90
CA GLU A 45 -11.77 8.81 -7.20
C GLU A 45 -12.41 7.52 -6.67
N GLU A 46 -11.77 6.37 -6.89
CA GLU A 46 -12.18 5.08 -6.38
C GLU A 46 -12.12 5.01 -4.86
N ILE A 47 -11.05 5.54 -4.27
CA ILE A 47 -10.82 5.58 -2.82
C ILE A 47 -11.87 6.45 -2.14
N ILE A 48 -12.11 7.67 -2.64
CA ILE A 48 -13.11 8.59 -2.09
C ILE A 48 -14.52 7.98 -2.21
N ARG A 49 -14.82 7.32 -3.33
CA ARG A 49 -16.11 6.64 -3.51
C ARG A 49 -16.31 5.52 -2.50
N GLU A 50 -15.32 4.64 -2.29
CA GLU A 50 -15.42 3.60 -1.26
C GLU A 50 -15.61 4.22 0.13
N ALA A 51 -14.82 5.25 0.48
CA ALA A 51 -14.95 5.93 1.76
C ALA A 51 -16.36 6.49 1.96
N GLY A 52 -16.91 7.17 0.94
CA GLY A 52 -18.27 7.71 0.97
C GLY A 52 -19.35 6.64 1.14
N GLU A 53 -19.26 5.52 0.42
CA GLU A 53 -20.18 4.39 0.54
C GLU A 53 -20.14 3.79 1.95
N MET A 54 -18.94 3.54 2.50
CA MET A 54 -18.76 3.01 3.84
C MET A 54 -19.37 3.92 4.90
N LEU A 55 -19.09 5.22 4.84
CA LEU A 55 -19.65 6.21 5.77
C LEU A 55 -21.17 6.27 5.68
N ALA A 56 -21.73 6.28 4.47
CA ALA A 56 -23.18 6.29 4.27
C ALA A 56 -23.84 5.07 4.90
N TYR A 57 -23.32 3.86 4.65
CA TYR A 57 -23.85 2.64 5.25
C TYR A 57 -23.78 2.64 6.77
N GLN A 58 -22.71 3.18 7.34
CA GLN A 58 -22.58 3.27 8.79
C GLN A 58 -23.56 4.24 9.41
N LEU A 59 -23.75 5.42 8.82
CA LEU A 59 -24.73 6.38 9.31
C LEU A 59 -26.14 5.78 9.22
N VAL A 60 -26.48 5.10 8.12
CA VAL A 60 -27.75 4.40 7.98
C VAL A 60 -27.93 3.35 9.07
N ASN A 61 -26.92 2.51 9.30
CA ASN A 61 -26.97 1.46 10.33
C ASN A 61 -27.07 2.01 11.75
N HIS A 62 -26.33 3.08 12.05
CA HIS A 62 -26.38 3.73 13.34
C HIS A 62 -27.76 4.36 13.58
N LEU A 63 -28.27 5.14 12.62
CA LEU A 63 -29.53 5.87 12.79
C LEU A 63 -30.75 4.94 12.79
N LYS A 64 -30.78 3.92 11.91
CA LYS A 64 -31.94 3.02 11.79
C LYS A 64 -31.91 1.84 12.75
N HIS A 65 -30.71 1.30 12.99
CA HIS A 65 -30.55 0.03 13.71
C HIS A 65 -29.82 0.19 15.05
N LYS A 66 -29.47 1.43 15.44
CA LYS A 66 -28.70 1.75 16.66
C LYS A 66 -27.39 0.95 16.75
N ALA A 67 -26.83 0.57 15.60
CA ALA A 67 -25.54 -0.10 15.54
C ALA A 67 -24.45 0.85 16.08
N PRO A 68 -23.47 0.36 16.85
CA PRO A 68 -22.35 1.19 17.29
C PRO A 68 -21.54 1.68 16.09
N LEU A 69 -21.10 2.95 16.13
CA LEU A 69 -20.15 3.46 15.15
C LEU A 69 -18.76 2.89 15.47
N PRO A 70 -18.08 2.22 14.52
CA PRO A 70 -16.74 1.73 14.77
C PRO A 70 -15.74 2.89 14.81
N SER A 71 -14.69 2.73 15.63
CA SER A 71 -13.60 3.70 15.75
C SER A 71 -12.69 3.76 14.51
N VAL A 72 -12.54 2.63 13.81
CA VAL A 72 -11.71 2.47 12.61
C VAL A 72 -12.48 1.66 11.58
N GLN A 73 -12.37 2.06 10.31
CA GLN A 73 -13.02 1.36 9.20
C GLN A 73 -12.00 0.98 8.14
N VAL A 74 -11.75 -0.31 7.99
CA VAL A 74 -10.79 -0.80 7.00
C VAL A 74 -11.43 -0.79 5.60
N MET A 75 -10.73 -0.18 4.65
CA MET A 75 -11.14 -0.01 3.26
C MET A 75 -10.60 -1.18 2.41
N GLY A 76 -11.37 -2.27 2.36
CA GLY A 76 -10.97 -3.51 1.72
C GLY A 76 -10.82 -3.42 0.20
N LYS A 77 -11.63 -2.60 -0.48
CA LYS A 77 -11.53 -2.43 -1.93
C LYS A 77 -10.28 -1.61 -2.29
N THR A 78 -9.97 -0.56 -1.53
CA THR A 78 -8.75 0.24 -1.69
C THR A 78 -7.50 -0.62 -1.52
N ARG A 79 -7.49 -1.56 -0.55
CA ARG A 79 -6.41 -2.55 -0.45
C ARG A 79 -6.25 -3.38 -1.73
N GLY A 80 -7.35 -3.83 -2.32
CA GLY A 80 -7.33 -4.54 -3.59
C GLY A 80 -6.79 -3.70 -4.76
N ILE A 81 -7.18 -2.43 -4.83
CA ILE A 81 -6.68 -1.50 -5.84
C ILE A 81 -5.17 -1.29 -5.67
N PHE A 82 -4.68 -1.12 -4.44
CA PHE A 82 -3.23 -0.99 -4.19
C PHE A 82 -2.44 -2.22 -4.64
N HIS A 83 -2.97 -3.42 -4.39
CA HIS A 83 -2.32 -4.64 -4.89
C HIS A 83 -2.22 -4.64 -6.42
N GLN A 84 -3.31 -4.27 -7.10
CA GLN A 84 -3.35 -4.19 -8.55
C GLN A 84 -2.39 -3.13 -9.09
N PHE A 85 -2.38 -1.95 -8.49
CA PHE A 85 -1.47 -0.84 -8.80
C PHE A 85 0.00 -1.29 -8.85
N LEU A 86 0.44 -2.09 -7.87
CA LEU A 86 1.78 -2.66 -7.85
C LEU A 86 1.97 -3.77 -8.90
N GLU A 87 0.99 -4.68 -9.03
CA GLU A 87 1.08 -5.85 -9.91
C GLU A 87 1.08 -5.51 -11.40
N VAL A 88 0.31 -4.51 -11.82
CA VAL A 88 0.25 -4.04 -13.21
C VAL A 88 1.29 -2.94 -13.51
N GLU A 89 2.13 -2.62 -12.52
CA GLU A 89 3.24 -1.69 -12.63
C GLU A 89 2.81 -0.30 -13.14
N GLU A 90 1.79 0.30 -12.52
CA GLU A 90 1.22 1.56 -12.98
C GLU A 90 2.21 2.74 -12.97
N MET A 91 3.28 2.62 -12.18
CA MET A 91 4.39 3.58 -12.13
C MET A 91 5.50 3.31 -13.16
N ALA A 92 5.39 2.28 -14.01
CA ALA A 92 6.41 1.97 -15.01
C ALA A 92 6.59 3.10 -16.03
N GLY A 93 7.84 3.46 -16.31
CA GLY A 93 8.21 4.57 -17.18
C GLY A 93 8.37 5.92 -16.45
N LEU A 94 8.02 6.00 -15.17
CA LEU A 94 8.22 7.19 -14.37
C LEU A 94 9.67 7.29 -13.85
N THR A 95 10.09 8.52 -13.54
CA THR A 95 11.29 8.80 -12.76
C THR A 95 10.89 9.70 -11.60
N ILE A 96 10.96 9.19 -10.38
CA ILE A 96 10.52 9.86 -9.15
C ILE A 96 11.73 10.11 -8.26
N ASN A 97 11.93 11.35 -7.81
CA ASN A 97 13.07 11.75 -6.97
C ASN A 97 14.43 11.27 -7.52
N GLY A 98 14.57 11.26 -8.85
CA GLY A 98 15.77 10.79 -9.56
C GLY A 98 15.91 9.27 -9.68
N ASN A 99 14.96 8.50 -9.14
CA ASN A 99 14.93 7.03 -9.23
C ASN A 99 13.99 6.59 -10.38
N PRO A 100 14.49 5.81 -11.36
CA PRO A 100 13.64 5.28 -12.42
C PRO A 100 12.78 4.10 -11.94
N VAL A 101 11.59 3.99 -12.51
CA VAL A 101 10.71 2.82 -12.40
C VAL A 101 10.51 2.25 -13.81
N PRO A 102 10.79 0.96 -14.07
CA PRO A 102 11.08 -0.10 -13.10
C PRO A 102 12.41 0.04 -12.36
N THR A 103 12.44 -0.41 -11.10
CA THR A 103 13.66 -0.38 -10.29
C THR A 103 14.71 -1.37 -10.80
N ASN A 104 15.98 -1.15 -10.48
CA ASN A 104 17.04 -2.11 -10.88
C ASN A 104 16.81 -3.51 -10.29
N ALA A 105 16.28 -3.60 -9.06
CA ALA A 105 15.90 -4.88 -8.46
C ALA A 105 14.79 -5.59 -9.25
N ALA A 106 13.80 -4.84 -9.75
CA ALA A 106 12.75 -5.36 -10.61
C ALA A 106 13.30 -5.89 -11.94
N LEU A 107 14.24 -5.14 -12.56
CA LEU A 107 14.91 -5.54 -13.81
C LEU A 107 15.77 -6.80 -13.66
N MET A 108 16.43 -6.97 -12.51
CA MET A 108 17.23 -8.15 -12.20
C MET A 108 16.40 -9.35 -11.68
N GLY A 109 15.09 -9.16 -11.53
CA GLY A 109 14.19 -10.22 -11.07
C GLY A 109 14.41 -10.62 -9.61
N VAL A 110 14.73 -9.67 -8.75
CA VAL A 110 15.05 -9.94 -7.35
C VAL A 110 13.85 -10.59 -6.63
N ASN A 111 14.09 -11.74 -6.02
CA ASN A 111 13.18 -12.43 -5.12
C ASN A 111 13.89 -12.74 -3.81
N SER A 112 13.67 -11.86 -2.83
CA SER A 112 14.32 -11.93 -1.52
C SER A 112 13.96 -13.19 -0.72
N ARG A 113 12.87 -13.90 -1.08
CA ARG A 113 12.47 -15.18 -0.48
C ARG A 113 13.30 -16.37 -0.95
N LEU A 114 14.04 -16.24 -2.06
CA LEU A 114 14.85 -17.32 -2.61
C LEU A 114 16.29 -17.23 -2.09
N LYS A 115 16.96 -18.39 -1.99
CA LYS A 115 18.40 -18.45 -1.66
C LYS A 115 19.25 -17.81 -2.76
N ASP A 116 18.95 -18.13 -4.02
CA ASP A 116 19.43 -17.37 -5.17
C ASP A 116 18.38 -16.31 -5.53
N LYS A 117 18.66 -15.08 -5.13
CA LYS A 117 17.69 -13.97 -5.20
C LYS A 117 17.51 -13.48 -6.63
N TYR A 118 18.49 -13.67 -7.51
CA TYR A 118 18.50 -13.09 -8.85
C TYR A 118 17.97 -14.10 -9.85
N THR A 119 16.68 -14.01 -10.14
CA THR A 119 16.04 -14.95 -11.07
C THR A 119 16.34 -14.63 -12.54
N GLY A 120 16.73 -13.38 -12.84
CA GLY A 120 16.94 -12.89 -14.20
C GLY A 120 15.65 -12.61 -14.99
N GLU A 121 14.50 -13.06 -14.48
CA GLU A 121 13.18 -12.74 -15.04
C GLU A 121 12.67 -11.45 -14.42
N ARG A 122 12.32 -10.45 -15.25
CA ARG A 122 11.77 -9.17 -14.77
C ARG A 122 10.54 -9.38 -13.88
N ARG A 123 10.47 -8.66 -12.77
CA ARG A 123 9.33 -8.68 -11.82
C ARG A 123 8.75 -7.28 -11.64
N PRO A 124 7.52 -7.15 -11.14
CA PRO A 124 6.97 -5.84 -10.79
C PRO A 124 7.84 -5.08 -9.79
N SER A 125 7.94 -3.77 -9.97
CA SER A 125 8.62 -2.91 -9.00
C SER A 125 7.91 -2.96 -7.65
N PHE A 126 8.68 -2.78 -6.58
CA PHE A 126 8.20 -2.76 -5.19
C PHE A 126 7.61 -4.09 -4.68
N ILE A 127 7.68 -5.17 -5.47
CA ILE A 127 7.29 -6.52 -5.09
C ILE A 127 8.51 -7.45 -5.10
N ASP A 128 9.12 -7.65 -3.93
CA ASP A 128 10.21 -8.61 -3.75
C ASP A 128 9.68 -10.00 -3.31
N GLY A 129 9.36 -10.18 -2.03
CA GLY A 129 8.70 -11.34 -1.44
C GLY A 129 7.19 -11.14 -1.26
N GLY A 130 6.70 -9.91 -1.44
CA GLY A 130 5.29 -9.56 -1.38
C GLY A 130 4.80 -9.11 0.00
N LEU A 131 5.65 -9.14 1.03
CA LEU A 131 5.28 -8.76 2.40
C LEU A 131 4.77 -7.31 2.47
N PHE A 132 5.50 -6.35 1.88
CA PHE A 132 5.06 -4.95 1.77
C PHE A 132 3.66 -4.81 1.15
N LYS A 133 3.42 -5.47 0.00
CA LYS A 133 2.09 -5.46 -0.63
C LYS A 133 1.03 -5.99 0.32
N THR A 134 1.27 -7.16 0.92
CA THR A 134 0.26 -7.82 1.76
C THR A 134 -0.01 -7.10 3.08
N SER A 135 0.96 -6.35 3.61
CA SER A 135 0.83 -5.61 4.86
C SER A 135 0.11 -4.27 4.68
N PHE A 136 -0.08 -3.80 3.44
CA PHE A 136 -0.82 -2.58 3.18
C PHE A 136 -2.23 -2.58 3.78
N ILE A 137 -2.58 -1.46 4.40
CA ILE A 137 -3.89 -1.20 4.98
C ILE A 137 -4.32 0.23 4.66
N ALA A 138 -5.59 0.37 4.28
CA ALA A 138 -6.26 1.65 4.14
C ALA A 138 -7.44 1.70 5.12
N TRP A 139 -7.66 2.85 5.76
CA TRP A 139 -8.77 3.00 6.70
C TRP A 139 -9.29 4.43 6.79
N ILE A 140 -10.54 4.57 7.25
CA ILE A 140 -11.08 5.86 7.67
C ILE A 140 -10.73 6.06 9.14
N GLY A 141 -9.89 7.05 9.40
CA GLY A 141 -9.46 7.48 10.72
C GLY A 141 -10.23 8.69 11.25
N ASN A 142 -10.08 8.93 12.56
CA ASN A 142 -10.57 10.15 13.17
C ASN A 142 -9.62 11.32 12.83
N ASP A 143 -10.20 12.48 12.55
CA ASP A 143 -9.45 13.72 12.23
C ASP A 143 -9.55 14.74 13.38
N ALA A 144 -10.24 14.36 14.46
CA ALA A 144 -10.40 15.15 15.68
C ALA A 144 -9.33 14.84 16.75
N GLU A 145 -8.41 13.92 16.47
CA GLU A 145 -7.23 13.67 17.33
C GLU A 145 -6.01 14.38 16.73
N PRO A 146 -5.27 15.17 17.55
CA PRO A 146 -4.13 15.99 17.11
C PRO A 146 -2.95 15.17 16.60
#